data_AF-A0A6P8TM56-F1
#
_entry.id   AF-A0A6P8TM56-F1
#
_cell.length_a   1.000
_cell.length_b   1.000
_cell.length_c   1.000
_cell.angle_alpha   90.00
_cell.angle_beta   90.00
_cell.angle_gamma   90.00
#
_symmetry.space_group_name_H-M   'P 1'
#
loop_
_entity.id
_entity.type
_entity.pdbx_description
1 polymer ?
#
loop_
_entity_poly.entity_id
_entity_poly.type
_entity_poly.pdbx_seq_one_letter_code
_entity_poly.pdbx_strand_id
1 'polypeptide(L)'
;MKPVAKSQGKGIFLFRKLKDIMDWKKDGTRSEEQKDAAQVESYVAQRYIENPYLINGRKFDHIKFWMQHNFLKLNSNKTELLLISSKSTLSKTHNLTVTIDGTPVSPSTQARNLGVIFDPTLSLEPHIRQVVKTSFFHLRNIAKLRPSLTRPAAERLIHAFISSCLDYCNSLLYGISSTSLSRLQRVQNAAARLLTHTKSWHHITPVLK
;
A
#
# COMPACT_ATOMS: atom_id res chain seq x y z
N MET A 1 -21.17 -21.72 -2.83
CA MET A 1 -22.51 -21.11 -2.90
C MET A 1 -22.80 -20.49 -1.55
N LYS A 2 -23.38 -19.29 -1.47
CA LYS A 2 -23.67 -18.63 -0.18
C LYS A 2 -25.05 -17.95 -0.20
N PRO A 3 -25.88 -18.12 0.84
CA PRO A 3 -27.15 -17.40 0.95
C PRO A 3 -26.89 -15.91 1.17
N VAL A 4 -27.54 -15.07 0.38
CA VAL A 4 -27.28 -13.62 0.32
C VAL A 4 -27.51 -12.95 1.68
N ALA A 5 -28.52 -13.37 2.42
CA ALA A 5 -28.95 -12.73 3.67
C ALA A 5 -28.16 -13.16 4.93
N LYS A 6 -27.35 -14.22 4.88
CA LYS A 6 -26.67 -14.81 6.06
C LYS A 6 -25.13 -14.76 5.98
N SER A 7 -24.57 -13.75 5.30
CA SER A 7 -23.16 -13.71 4.92
C SER A 7 -22.19 -13.31 6.06
N GLN A 8 -21.99 -14.19 7.05
CA GLN A 8 -21.11 -13.96 8.22
C GLN A 8 -19.63 -14.38 8.02
N GLY A 9 -19.12 -14.35 6.79
CA GLY A 9 -17.74 -14.80 6.48
C GLY A 9 -17.40 -16.30 6.65
N LYS A 10 -18.24 -17.09 7.33
CA LYS A 10 -18.10 -18.56 7.49
C LYS A 10 -18.84 -19.30 6.35
N GLY A 11 -18.32 -20.46 5.90
CA GLY A 11 -19.04 -21.39 5.01
C GLY A 11 -18.83 -21.24 3.49
N ILE A 12 -17.60 -21.06 3.02
CA ILE A 12 -17.30 -21.16 1.57
C ILE A 12 -17.16 -22.64 1.20
N PHE A 13 -18.10 -23.15 0.40
CA PHE A 13 -18.07 -24.54 -0.11
C PHE A 13 -17.63 -24.56 -1.58
N LEU A 14 -16.69 -25.48 -1.88
CA LEU A 14 -16.20 -25.76 -3.23
C LEU A 14 -16.92 -27.00 -3.76
N PHE A 15 -17.63 -26.85 -4.88
CA PHE A 15 -18.29 -27.94 -5.58
C PHE A 15 -17.58 -28.18 -6.91
N ARG A 16 -17.26 -29.42 -7.23
CA ARG A 16 -16.54 -29.79 -8.46
C ARG A 16 -17.48 -30.34 -9.52
N LYS A 17 -18.60 -30.93 -9.11
CA LYS A 17 -19.63 -31.51 -9.98
C LYS A 17 -21.01 -31.08 -9.52
N LEU A 18 -21.98 -31.08 -10.44
CA LEU A 18 -23.39 -30.79 -10.12
C LEU A 18 -23.95 -31.73 -9.03
N LYS A 19 -23.45 -32.97 -8.99
CA LYS A 19 -23.84 -33.97 -7.98
C LYS A 19 -23.55 -33.48 -6.55
N ASP A 20 -22.41 -32.83 -6.35
CA ASP A 20 -21.99 -32.33 -5.04
C ASP A 20 -22.97 -31.29 -4.47
N ILE A 21 -23.65 -30.53 -5.33
CA ILE A 21 -24.69 -29.55 -4.94
C ILE A 21 -25.98 -30.28 -4.54
N MET A 22 -26.36 -31.33 -5.27
CA MET A 22 -27.57 -32.12 -4.99
C MET A 22 -27.44 -32.89 -3.68
N ASP A 23 -26.27 -33.45 -3.40
CA ASP A 23 -26.00 -34.19 -2.17
C ASP A 23 -26.00 -33.23 -0.96
N TRP A 24 -25.41 -32.04 -1.09
CA TRP A 24 -25.47 -31.00 -0.04
C TRP A 24 -26.90 -30.55 0.28
N LYS A 25 -27.75 -30.40 -0.73
CA LYS A 25 -29.18 -30.06 -0.53
C LYS A 25 -29.91 -31.13 0.29
N LYS A 26 -29.55 -32.41 0.14
CA LYS A 26 -30.19 -33.53 0.86
C LYS A 26 -29.81 -33.55 2.34
N ASP A 27 -28.58 -33.20 2.69
CA ASP A 27 -28.13 -33.18 4.09
C ASP A 27 -28.78 -32.04 4.90
N GLY A 28 -29.10 -30.90 4.27
CA GLY A 28 -29.80 -29.79 4.93
C GLY A 28 -31.25 -30.09 5.33
N THR A 29 -31.88 -31.10 4.71
CA THR A 29 -33.28 -31.50 4.96
C THR A 29 -33.46 -32.45 6.15
N ARG A 30 -32.39 -32.90 6.81
CA ARG A 30 -32.48 -33.87 7.92
C ARG A 30 -32.70 -33.26 9.31
N SER A 31 -32.81 -31.93 9.43
CA SER A 31 -32.76 -31.27 10.74
C SER A 31 -33.89 -30.29 11.07
N GLU A 32 -34.96 -30.15 10.28
CA GLU A 32 -36.13 -29.36 10.70
C GLU A 32 -37.43 -29.94 10.12
N GLU A 33 -38.15 -30.72 10.93
CA GLU A 33 -39.58 -30.93 10.73
C GLU A 33 -40.33 -29.69 11.24
N GLN A 34 -40.67 -28.76 10.35
CA GLN A 34 -41.95 -28.03 10.41
C GLN A 34 -42.18 -27.24 9.11
N LYS A 35 -43.42 -27.40 8.60
CA LYS A 35 -43.94 -26.78 7.39
C LYS A 35 -43.97 -25.26 7.54
N ASP A 36 -43.39 -24.56 6.57
CA ASP A 36 -43.95 -23.33 6.00
C ASP A 36 -43.40 -23.14 4.58
N ALA A 37 -44.20 -22.53 3.71
CA ALA A 37 -43.97 -22.43 2.25
C ALA A 37 -42.49 -22.19 1.91
N ALA A 38 -41.87 -23.14 1.20
CA ALA A 38 -40.43 -23.15 0.91
C ALA A 38 -39.99 -21.83 0.27
N GLN A 39 -39.46 -20.93 1.10
CA GLN A 39 -38.95 -19.65 0.66
C GLN A 39 -37.77 -19.94 -0.27
N VAL A 40 -37.86 -19.49 -1.53
CA VAL A 40 -36.78 -19.65 -2.50
C VAL A 40 -35.59 -18.83 -2.01
N GLU A 41 -34.67 -19.46 -1.28
CA GLU A 41 -33.45 -18.81 -0.85
C GLU A 41 -32.61 -18.47 -2.09
N SER A 42 -32.32 -17.19 -2.29
CA SER A 42 -31.45 -16.72 -3.37
C SER A 42 -30.00 -16.95 -2.98
N TYR A 43 -29.29 -17.68 -3.82
CA TYR A 43 -27.89 -18.03 -3.61
C TYR A 43 -27.00 -17.43 -4.70
N VAL A 44 -25.86 -16.90 -4.31
CA VAL A 44 -24.81 -16.54 -5.27
C VAL A 44 -23.93 -17.76 -5.51
N ALA A 45 -23.94 -18.24 -6.75
CA ALA A 45 -23.03 -19.26 -7.25
C ALA A 45 -21.97 -18.59 -8.14
N GLN A 46 -20.72 -18.54 -7.67
CA GLN A 46 -19.62 -18.01 -8.47
C GLN A 46 -19.03 -19.15 -9.31
N ARG A 47 -19.20 -19.09 -10.64
CA ARG A 47 -18.53 -20.00 -11.57
C ARG A 47 -17.02 -19.77 -11.50
N TYR A 48 -16.26 -20.84 -11.30
CA TYR A 48 -14.80 -20.77 -11.29
C TYR A 48 -14.32 -20.61 -12.74
N ILE A 49 -13.47 -19.61 -13.00
CA ILE A 49 -12.83 -19.42 -14.32
C ILE A 49 -11.91 -20.63 -14.58
N GLU A 50 -11.99 -21.19 -15.79
CA GLU A 50 -11.07 -22.23 -16.25
C GLU A 50 -9.70 -21.58 -16.53
N ASN A 51 -8.65 -22.04 -15.84
CA ASN A 51 -7.26 -21.55 -15.89
C ASN A 51 -7.02 -20.11 -15.38
N PRO A 52 -7.15 -19.88 -14.05
CA PRO A 52 -6.83 -18.59 -13.46
C PRO A 52 -5.32 -18.25 -13.51
N TYR A 53 -4.94 -17.01 -13.85
CA TYR A 53 -3.64 -16.40 -13.54
C TYR A 53 -3.42 -16.32 -12.02
N LEU A 54 -2.63 -17.24 -11.46
CA LEU A 54 -2.37 -17.30 -10.03
C LEU A 54 -1.10 -16.54 -9.63
N ILE A 55 -1.15 -15.82 -8.52
CA ILE A 55 0.03 -15.38 -7.75
C ILE A 55 0.08 -16.23 -6.48
N ASN A 56 1.09 -17.09 -6.32
CA ASN A 56 1.21 -18.03 -5.19
C ASN A 56 -0.08 -18.85 -4.92
N GLY A 57 -0.76 -19.32 -5.97
CA GLY A 57 -2.00 -20.09 -5.85
C GLY A 57 -3.27 -19.27 -5.58
N ARG A 58 -3.20 -17.93 -5.56
CA ARG A 58 -4.35 -17.02 -5.41
C ARG A 58 -4.67 -16.29 -6.72
N LYS A 59 -5.96 -16.15 -7.05
CA LYS A 59 -6.44 -15.61 -8.33
C LYS A 59 -6.10 -14.13 -8.53
N PHE A 60 -5.51 -13.81 -9.67
CA PHE A 60 -5.21 -12.44 -10.12
C PHE A 60 -5.94 -12.10 -11.44
N ASP A 61 -6.18 -13.10 -12.28
CA ASP A 61 -6.97 -13.13 -13.51
C ASP A 61 -8.37 -12.51 -13.42
N HIS A 62 -9.04 -12.61 -12.28
CA HIS A 62 -10.34 -11.96 -12.09
C HIS A 62 -10.24 -10.44 -12.31
N ILE A 63 -9.13 -9.81 -11.93
CA ILE A 63 -8.92 -8.37 -12.09
C ILE A 63 -8.73 -8.05 -13.57
N LYS A 64 -7.88 -8.80 -14.27
CA LYS A 64 -7.65 -8.58 -15.71
C LYS A 64 -8.92 -8.81 -16.52
N PHE A 65 -9.62 -9.92 -16.28
CA PHE A 65 -10.88 -10.24 -16.95
C PHE A 65 -11.91 -9.15 -16.71
N TRP A 66 -12.06 -8.70 -15.46
CA TRP A 66 -12.94 -7.58 -15.14
C TRP A 66 -12.53 -6.30 -15.86
N MET A 67 -11.24 -5.95 -15.91
CA MET A 67 -10.75 -4.78 -16.65
C MET A 67 -11.14 -4.89 -18.13
N GLN A 68 -10.92 -6.04 -18.77
CA GLN A 68 -11.27 -6.26 -20.17
C GLN A 68 -12.78 -6.16 -20.42
N HIS A 69 -13.62 -6.69 -19.53
CA HIS A 69 -15.08 -6.57 -19.59
C HIS A 69 -15.56 -5.13 -19.42
N ASN A 70 -14.75 -4.28 -18.79
CA ASN A 70 -15.01 -2.86 -18.62
C ASN A 70 -14.18 -2.01 -19.60
N PHE A 71 -13.73 -2.58 -20.72
CA PHE A 71 -12.99 -1.88 -21.78
C PHE A 71 -11.65 -1.24 -21.32
N LEU A 72 -11.05 -1.78 -20.27
CA LEU A 72 -9.74 -1.38 -19.75
C LEU A 72 -8.65 -2.40 -20.14
N LYS A 73 -7.45 -1.90 -20.42
CA LYS A 73 -6.26 -2.71 -20.70
C LYS A 73 -5.26 -2.62 -19.54
N LEU A 74 -4.90 -3.76 -18.95
CA LEU A 74 -3.81 -3.84 -17.99
C LEU A 74 -2.48 -3.53 -18.70
N ASN A 75 -1.67 -2.65 -18.10
CA ASN A 75 -0.37 -2.29 -18.64
C ASN A 75 0.72 -3.16 -18.00
N SER A 76 1.01 -4.30 -18.60
CA SER A 76 2.01 -5.24 -18.08
C SER A 76 3.40 -4.60 -17.95
N ASN A 77 3.78 -3.69 -18.85
CA ASN A 77 5.07 -2.99 -18.81
C ASN A 77 5.22 -2.04 -17.61
N LYS A 78 4.10 -1.54 -17.06
CA LYS A 78 4.09 -0.69 -15.86
C LYS A 78 3.80 -1.47 -14.58
N THR A 79 3.52 -2.78 -14.68
CA THR A 79 3.15 -3.59 -13.53
C THR A 79 4.41 -4.10 -12.84
N GLU A 80 4.61 -3.68 -11.60
CA GLU A 80 5.73 -4.11 -10.76
C GLU A 80 5.26 -5.09 -9.69
N LEU A 81 6.10 -6.07 -9.36
CA LEU A 81 5.88 -6.97 -8.24
C LEU A 81 6.75 -6.52 -7.07
N LEU A 82 6.18 -6.21 -5.92
CA LEU A 82 6.94 -6.00 -4.68
C LEU A 82 6.66 -7.13 -3.71
N LEU A 83 7.67 -7.95 -3.43
CA LEU A 83 7.57 -9.00 -2.42
C LEU A 83 7.90 -8.43 -1.05
N ILE A 84 6.90 -8.34 -0.17
CA ILE A 84 7.08 -7.83 1.19
C ILE A 84 7.24 -8.98 2.18
N SER A 85 8.36 -9.03 2.89
CA SER A 85 8.58 -10.00 3.97
C SER A 85 9.74 -9.62 4.89
N SER A 86 10.00 -10.45 5.90
CA SER A 86 11.20 -10.32 6.72
C SER A 86 12.46 -10.57 5.89
N LYS A 87 13.60 -9.99 6.29
CA LYS A 87 14.90 -10.21 5.62
C LYS A 87 15.26 -11.70 5.53
N SER A 88 14.97 -12.47 6.58
CA SER A 88 15.23 -13.92 6.63
C SER A 88 14.36 -14.71 5.66
N THR A 89 13.12 -14.27 5.44
CA THR A 89 12.22 -14.90 4.47
C THR A 89 12.61 -14.53 3.06
N LEU A 90 12.93 -13.25 2.81
CA LEU A 90 13.39 -12.76 1.51
C LEU A 90 14.67 -13.46 1.04
N SER A 91 15.60 -13.74 1.96
CA SER A 91 16.83 -14.46 1.63
C SER A 91 16.61 -15.94 1.31
N LYS A 92 15.41 -16.49 1.54
CA LYS A 92 15.05 -17.87 1.21
C LYS A 92 14.18 -17.95 -0.04
N THR A 93 13.49 -16.87 -0.38
CA THR A 93 12.67 -16.76 -1.58
C THR A 93 13.54 -16.35 -2.76
N HIS A 94 14.24 -17.32 -3.34
CA HIS A 94 14.89 -17.15 -4.62
C HIS A 94 13.90 -17.56 -5.73
N ASN A 95 13.92 -16.84 -6.86
CA ASN A 95 13.20 -17.21 -8.09
C ASN A 95 11.66 -17.10 -8.07
N LEU A 96 11.09 -16.18 -7.28
CA LEU A 96 9.68 -15.83 -7.49
C LEU A 96 9.56 -15.05 -8.81
N THR A 97 8.88 -15.61 -9.80
CA THR A 97 8.54 -14.91 -11.05
C THR A 97 7.06 -15.11 -11.31
N VAL A 98 6.35 -14.02 -11.60
CA VAL A 98 4.92 -14.04 -11.92
C VAL A 98 4.77 -13.67 -13.39
N THR A 99 4.11 -14.50 -14.19
CA THR A 99 3.78 -14.16 -15.58
C THR A 99 2.46 -13.42 -15.66
N ILE A 100 2.51 -12.17 -16.10
CA ILE A 100 1.34 -11.32 -16.37
C ILE A 100 1.26 -11.13 -17.88
N ASP A 101 0.21 -11.64 -18.53
CA ASP A 101 0.01 -11.51 -19.98
C ASP A 101 1.17 -12.06 -20.83
N GLY A 102 1.80 -13.14 -20.37
CA GLY A 102 2.98 -13.72 -21.03
C GLY A 102 4.29 -12.97 -20.77
N THR A 103 4.24 -11.83 -20.08
CA THR A 103 5.44 -11.10 -19.63
C THR A 103 5.85 -11.58 -18.23
N PRO A 104 7.09 -12.05 -18.03
CA PRO A 104 7.58 -12.41 -16.70
C PRO A 104 7.88 -11.14 -15.91
N VAL A 105 7.28 -11.02 -14.73
CA VAL A 105 7.50 -9.94 -13.76
C VAL A 105 8.23 -10.51 -12.56
N SER A 106 9.44 -9.99 -12.32
CA SER A 106 10.25 -10.34 -11.15
C SER A 106 10.05 -9.32 -10.01
N PRO A 107 10.32 -9.71 -8.76
CA PRO A 107 10.26 -8.81 -7.61
C PRO A 107 11.22 -7.62 -7.76
N SER A 108 10.67 -6.42 -7.68
CA SER A 108 11.42 -5.17 -7.62
C SER A 108 12.05 -4.99 -6.23
N THR A 109 13.17 -4.28 -6.21
CA THR A 109 13.85 -3.89 -4.96
C THR A 109 13.17 -2.71 -4.27
N GLN A 110 12.37 -1.93 -5.01
CA GLN A 110 11.54 -0.84 -4.50
C GLN A 110 10.34 -0.64 -5.44
N ALA A 111 9.18 -0.25 -4.91
CA ALA A 111 8.04 0.14 -5.72
C ALA A 111 7.49 1.49 -5.25
N ARG A 112 7.10 2.35 -6.19
CA ARG A 112 6.48 3.64 -5.87
C ARG A 112 4.97 3.54 -5.98
N ASN A 113 4.27 3.82 -4.88
CA ASN A 113 2.82 3.90 -4.86
C ASN A 113 2.40 5.25 -4.30
N LEU A 114 1.67 6.04 -5.11
CA LEU A 114 1.24 7.40 -4.77
C LEU A 114 2.37 8.22 -4.12
N GLY A 115 3.53 8.32 -4.79
CA GLY A 115 4.68 9.09 -4.28
C GLY A 115 5.48 8.47 -3.12
N VAL A 116 4.93 7.47 -2.41
CA VAL A 116 5.64 6.74 -1.35
C VAL A 116 6.48 5.62 -1.95
N ILE A 117 7.70 5.44 -1.45
CA ILE A 117 8.63 4.41 -1.92
C ILE A 117 8.62 3.27 -0.90
N PHE A 118 8.16 2.09 -1.33
CA PHE A 118 8.14 0.89 -0.52
C PHE A 118 9.32 0.00 -0.87
N ASP A 119 9.99 -0.53 0.14
CA ASP A 119 11.01 -1.56 0.02
C ASP A 119 10.47 -2.93 0.51
N PRO A 120 11.10 -4.05 0.11
CA PRO A 120 10.69 -5.41 0.49
C PRO A 120 10.56 -5.65 2.00
N THR A 121 11.20 -4.84 2.84
CA THR A 121 11.14 -4.97 4.30
C THR A 121 10.21 -3.97 4.98
N LEU A 122 9.51 -3.13 4.21
CA LEU A 122 8.72 -2.00 4.72
C LEU A 122 9.49 -1.11 5.69
N SER A 123 10.81 -0.98 5.50
CA SER A 123 11.64 -0.14 6.37
C SER A 123 11.39 1.36 6.14
N LEU A 124 10.84 1.73 4.98
CA LEU A 124 10.63 3.12 4.52
C LEU A 124 11.92 3.96 4.46
N GLU A 125 13.09 3.35 4.67
CA GLU A 125 14.39 4.03 4.62
C GLU A 125 14.65 4.71 3.27
N PRO A 126 14.34 4.08 2.10
CA PRO A 126 14.49 4.75 0.81
C PRO A 126 13.58 5.97 0.68
N HIS A 127 12.34 5.88 1.17
CA HIS A 127 11.39 6.98 1.15
C HIS A 127 11.87 8.13 2.03
N ILE A 128 12.24 7.86 3.29
CA ILE A 128 12.75 8.87 4.23
C ILE A 128 14.00 9.55 3.66
N ARG A 129 14.91 8.79 3.06
CA ARG A 129 16.11 9.35 2.42
C ARG A 129 15.76 10.31 1.27
N GLN A 130 14.77 9.94 0.45
CA GLN A 130 14.31 10.79 -0.65
C GLN A 130 13.62 12.05 -0.13
N VAL A 131 12.77 11.96 0.91
CA VAL A 131 12.12 13.10 1.55
C VAL A 131 13.18 14.05 2.12
N VAL A 132 14.10 13.54 2.94
CA VAL A 132 15.19 14.33 3.54
C VAL A 132 16.05 15.02 2.46
N LYS A 133 16.44 14.29 1.41
CA LYS A 133 17.20 14.85 0.28
C LYS A 133 16.45 16.00 -0.40
N THR A 134 15.16 15.81 -0.65
CA THR A 134 14.29 16.80 -1.31
C THR A 134 14.10 18.02 -0.41
N SER A 135 13.81 17.84 0.87
CA SER A 135 13.67 18.94 1.82
C SER A 135 14.95 19.75 1.97
N PHE A 136 16.13 19.13 2.05
CA PHE A 136 17.39 19.88 2.11
C PHE A 136 17.72 20.61 0.81
N PHE A 137 17.31 20.08 -0.34
CA PHE A 137 17.40 20.81 -1.61
C PHE A 137 16.55 22.09 -1.56
N HIS A 138 15.30 22.00 -1.12
CA HIS A 138 14.44 23.18 -0.97
C HIS A 138 14.97 24.16 0.09
N LEU A 139 15.43 23.68 1.24
CA LEU A 139 16.02 24.53 2.29
C LEU A 139 17.22 25.31 1.77
N ARG A 140 18.11 24.70 0.98
CA ARG A 140 19.24 25.42 0.37
C ARG A 140 18.77 26.52 -0.58
N ASN A 141 17.73 26.27 -1.36
CA ASN A 141 17.18 27.29 -2.28
C ASN A 141 16.52 28.43 -1.51
N ILE A 142 15.72 28.13 -0.48
CA ILE A 142 15.13 29.15 0.40
C ILE A 142 16.23 29.94 1.11
N ALA A 143 17.32 29.28 1.54
CA ALA A 143 18.44 29.95 2.21
C ALA A 143 19.16 30.96 1.30
N LYS A 144 19.29 30.68 0.01
CA LYS A 144 19.82 31.64 -0.97
C LYS A 144 18.91 32.87 -1.13
N LEU A 145 17.60 32.67 -1.09
CA LEU A 145 16.60 33.74 -1.19
C LEU A 145 16.38 34.49 0.12
N ARG A 146 16.77 33.90 1.25
CA ARG A 146 16.48 34.38 2.61
C ARG A 146 16.83 35.85 2.86
N PRO A 147 17.93 36.44 2.33
CA PRO A 147 18.26 37.86 2.54
C PRO A 147 17.22 38.83 1.95
N SER A 148 16.52 38.43 0.89
CA SER A 148 15.54 39.26 0.19
C SER A 148 14.10 38.99 0.64
N LEU A 149 13.88 38.10 1.61
CA LEU A 149 12.56 37.67 2.06
C LEU A 149 12.21 38.22 3.44
N THR A 150 10.98 38.71 3.57
CA THR A 150 10.39 38.99 4.89
C THR A 150 10.18 37.69 5.66
N ARG A 151 10.16 37.77 7.00
CA ARG A 151 9.94 36.59 7.85
C ARG A 151 8.63 35.84 7.50
N PRO A 152 7.47 36.50 7.30
CA PRO A 152 6.23 35.80 6.93
C PRO A 152 6.30 35.15 5.53
N ALA A 153 7.02 35.75 4.58
CA ALA A 153 7.22 35.13 3.27
C ALA A 153 8.12 33.89 3.35
N ALA A 154 9.20 33.95 4.13
CA ALA A 154 10.07 32.81 4.37
C ALA A 154 9.33 31.67 5.09
N GLU A 155 8.48 31.99 6.07
CA GLU A 155 7.62 31.04 6.78
C GLU A 155 6.66 30.32 5.82
N ARG A 156 5.96 31.07 4.94
CA ARG A 156 5.10 30.48 3.90
C ARG A 156 5.86 29.53 2.99
N LEU A 157 7.07 29.90 2.55
CA LEU A 157 7.90 29.02 1.71
C LEU A 157 8.34 27.76 2.46
N ILE A 158 8.71 27.88 3.74
CA ILE A 158 9.07 26.74 4.57
C ILE A 158 7.87 25.79 4.71
N HIS A 159 6.67 26.29 5.00
CA HIS A 159 5.50 25.43 5.08
C HIS A 159 5.16 24.79 3.72
N ALA A 160 5.19 25.56 2.64
CA ALA A 160 4.85 25.09 1.30
C ALA A 160 5.79 24.00 0.77
N PHE A 161 7.09 24.05 1.10
CA PHE A 161 8.08 23.11 0.56
C PHE A 161 8.65 22.12 1.56
N ILE A 162 8.56 22.39 2.87
CA ILE A 162 9.16 21.54 3.91
C ILE A 162 8.08 20.83 4.71
N SER A 163 7.15 21.57 5.32
CA SER A 163 6.05 20.95 6.10
C SER A 163 5.23 20.04 5.21
N SER A 164 4.79 20.51 4.03
CA SER A 164 4.04 19.70 3.06
C SER A 164 4.74 18.37 2.70
N CYS A 165 6.06 18.39 2.50
CA CYS A 165 6.84 17.19 2.19
C CYS A 165 6.97 16.24 3.38
N LEU A 166 7.03 16.76 4.60
CA LEU A 166 7.11 15.94 5.82
C LEU A 166 5.75 15.38 6.23
N ASP A 167 4.67 16.11 5.96
CA ASP A 167 3.30 15.73 6.29
C ASP A 167 2.72 14.73 5.29
N TYR A 168 3.24 14.71 4.06
CA TYR A 168 2.81 13.78 3.03
C TYR A 168 2.99 12.32 3.46
N CYS A 169 1.87 11.62 3.65
CA CYS A 169 1.83 10.22 4.09
C CYS A 169 2.58 9.96 5.42
N ASN A 170 2.64 10.94 6.32
CA ASN A 170 3.30 10.81 7.62
C ASN A 170 2.70 9.71 8.52
N SER A 171 1.45 9.32 8.30
CA SER A 171 0.80 8.18 8.99
C SER A 171 1.53 6.85 8.78
N LEU A 172 2.22 6.68 7.64
CA LEU A 172 3.03 5.51 7.35
C LEU A 172 4.33 5.47 8.17
N LEU A 173 4.75 6.61 8.72
CA LEU A 173 5.97 6.72 9.52
C LEU A 173 5.76 6.27 10.98
N TYR A 174 4.60 5.73 11.32
CA TYR A 174 4.38 5.14 12.62
C TYR A 174 5.30 3.94 12.86
N GLY A 175 6.03 3.94 13.97
CA GLY A 175 6.92 2.84 14.35
C GLY A 175 8.29 2.80 13.64
N ILE A 176 8.68 3.87 12.93
CA ILE A 176 10.02 3.97 12.35
C ILE A 176 11.11 4.01 13.44
N SER A 177 12.34 3.67 13.05
CA SER A 177 13.49 3.72 13.96
C SER A 177 13.79 5.15 14.44
N SER A 178 14.33 5.27 15.65
CA SER A 178 14.76 6.56 16.22
C SER A 178 15.81 7.26 15.34
N THR A 179 16.67 6.49 14.67
CA THR A 179 17.66 7.03 13.72
C THR A 179 16.97 7.66 12.52
N SER A 180 15.94 7.03 11.95
CA SER A 180 15.16 7.61 10.85
C SER A 180 14.34 8.81 11.27
N LEU A 181 13.68 8.75 12.44
CA LEU A 181 12.99 9.90 13.02
C LEU A 181 13.95 11.10 13.22
N SER A 182 15.16 10.84 13.72
CA SER A 182 16.17 11.89 13.92
C SER A 182 16.57 12.59 12.61
N ARG A 183 16.54 11.89 11.47
CA ARG A 183 16.84 12.49 10.16
C ARG A 183 15.74 13.46 9.71
N LEU A 184 14.47 13.11 9.95
CA LEU A 184 13.33 13.99 9.69
C LEU A 184 13.35 15.20 10.64
N GLN A 185 13.64 14.97 11.92
CA GLN A 185 13.79 16.06 12.91
C GLN A 185 14.88 17.05 12.51
N ARG A 186 16.00 16.57 11.93
CA ARG A 186 17.07 17.46 11.42
C ARG A 186 16.57 18.41 10.33
N VAL A 187 15.63 17.99 9.49
CA VAL A 187 15.00 18.86 8.48
C VAL A 187 14.19 19.95 9.16
N GLN A 188 13.35 19.60 10.13
CA GLN A 188 12.55 20.58 10.90
C GLN A 188 13.46 21.57 11.65
N ASN A 189 14.52 21.07 12.29
CA ASN A 189 15.49 21.90 12.99
C ASN A 189 16.20 22.88 12.04
N ALA A 190 16.57 22.42 10.85
CA ALA A 190 17.20 23.28 9.83
C ALA A 190 16.21 24.34 9.31
N ALA A 191 14.95 23.98 9.10
CA ALA A 191 13.90 24.92 8.73
C ALA A 191 13.68 26.00 9.79
N ALA A 192 13.58 25.60 11.06
CA ALA A 192 13.41 26.51 12.19
C ALA A 192 14.59 27.50 12.28
N ARG A 193 15.83 26.99 12.23
CA ARG A 193 17.04 27.84 12.20
C ARG A 193 17.05 28.81 11.05
N LEU A 194 16.60 28.40 9.87
CA LEU A 194 16.56 29.25 8.68
C LEU A 194 15.55 30.39 8.85
N LEU A 195 14.42 30.13 9.50
CA LEU A 195 13.41 31.13 9.78
C LEU A 195 13.91 32.16 10.81
N THR A 196 14.51 31.68 11.91
CA THR A 196 14.94 32.48 13.07
C THR A 196 16.35 33.05 12.96
N HIS A 197 17.08 32.78 11.87
CA HIS A 197 18.49 33.16 11.69
C HIS A 197 19.41 32.64 12.82
N THR A 198 19.05 31.52 13.42
CA THR A 198 19.86 30.92 14.49
C THR A 198 21.07 30.20 13.89
N LYS A 199 22.28 30.55 14.36
CA LYS A 199 23.52 29.93 13.87
C LYS A 199 23.57 28.43 14.19
N SER A 200 24.27 27.65 13.39
CA SER A 200 24.23 26.17 13.41
C SER A 200 24.67 25.54 14.74
N TRP A 201 25.60 26.18 15.46
CA TRP A 201 26.16 25.68 16.72
C TRP A 201 25.32 25.98 17.96
N HIS A 202 24.32 26.86 17.87
CA HIS A 202 23.42 27.08 19.00
C HIS A 202 22.52 25.87 19.19
N HIS A 203 22.14 25.58 20.44
CA HIS A 203 21.20 24.51 20.72
C HIS A 203 19.83 24.80 20.08
N ILE A 204 19.13 23.77 19.59
CA ILE A 204 17.87 23.95 18.85
C ILE A 204 16.65 24.12 19.76
N THR A 205 16.66 23.54 20.97
CA THR A 205 15.54 23.59 21.93
C THR A 205 14.97 24.99 22.19
N PRO A 206 15.76 26.07 22.36
CA PRO A 206 15.19 27.41 22.55
C PRO A 206 14.40 27.95 21.35
N VAL A 207 14.59 27.39 20.15
CA VAL A 207 13.94 27.82 18.91
C VAL A 207 12.62 27.08 18.66
N LEU A 208 12.47 25.88 19.21
CA LEU A 208 11.29 25.02 19.03
C LEU A 208 10.24 25.19 20.15
N LYS A 209 10.38 26.23 20.98
CA LYS A 209 9.43 26.57 22.05
C LYS A 209 8.38 27.55 21.56
#